data_AF-A0A4Q5V243-F1
#
_entry.id   AF-A0A4Q5V243-F1
#
_cell.length_a   1.000
_cell.length_b   1.000
_cell.length_c   1.000
_cell.angle_alpha   90.00
_cell.angle_beta   90.00
_cell.angle_gamma   90.00
#
_symmetry.space_group_name_H-M   'P 1'
#
loop_
_entity.id
_entity.type
_entity.pdbx_description
1 polymer ?
#
loop_
_entity_poly.entity_id
_entity_poly.type
_entity_poly.pdbx_seq_one_letter_code
_entity_poly.pdbx_strand_id
1 'polypeptide(L)'
;MSDKERTEWLNENGFEVIRFTNEDVINKPNEVLNTTLTTLRNLPEAVKSSPTPPLGGGGAVGPEVGKVLYVWFDAPIGYISATKQWAIDNDKDWKPYWQDKDTKLVHFIGKDNIVFHCIIFPVMLKLHGNILPDNVPSNEFMNLEGDKMSTSRGWSIEMDDYINDFVKKENGGDQLVDALRYYLTNIAPETKDSEFTWKGFQEAVNSDIVGKFGNFVNRSLVLMHKLCAGKVPAFHNEIRDADDDQMLAAIASAKLAVETNIEGYKFRDALFEVIMLSDAANKYMQKKEPWIVAKQTNEDGTVTAEAQKLIDNCLHICLQTTANLAILINPFLPFAAKKMCHLMKVVDKMLEWQNAGKTNLLSVGYSLRAPELLFRKIDDAEVAEQVEKLKTKSDALKQASKEKKMEEKEKAAMAPVLEATAKAEIQFDDFAKIDLKVGTIISAEKVEKADKLLKLQVDLGVETRTIVSGIALHFDAAAIVGKQVTVVTNLAPRKMRGIESNGMILMAEDADGKLKFVNPDEAVQNGSGVS
;
A
#
# COMPACT_ATOMS: atom_id res chain seq x y z
N MET A 1 -12.92 -3.11 9.67
CA MET A 1 -14.22 -2.92 9.02
C MET A 1 -13.97 -2.36 7.62
N SER A 2 -14.35 -3.08 6.58
CA SER A 2 -14.28 -2.63 5.19
C SER A 2 -15.25 -1.46 4.95
N ASP A 3 -15.07 -0.71 3.86
CA ASP A 3 -15.97 0.40 3.50
C ASP A 3 -17.44 -0.06 3.34
N LYS A 4 -17.63 -1.28 2.82
CA LYS A 4 -18.95 -1.91 2.70
C LYS A 4 -19.54 -2.21 4.09
N GLU A 5 -18.79 -2.89 4.95
CA GLU A 5 -19.22 -3.21 6.32
C GLU A 5 -19.53 -1.93 7.12
N ARG A 6 -18.76 -0.85 6.91
CA ARG A 6 -19.00 0.45 7.55
C ARG A 6 -20.30 1.08 7.10
N THR A 7 -20.62 0.98 5.81
CA THR A 7 -21.87 1.52 5.25
C THR A 7 -23.07 0.72 5.70
N GLU A 8 -22.96 -0.60 5.73
CA GLU A 8 -24.00 -1.49 6.28
C GLU A 8 -24.26 -1.15 7.75
N TRP A 9 -23.19 -1.02 8.56
CA TRP A 9 -23.30 -0.59 9.95
C TRP A 9 -23.94 0.79 10.12
N LEU A 10 -23.55 1.79 9.31
CA LEU A 10 -24.14 3.13 9.35
C LEU A 10 -25.63 3.09 8.98
N ASN A 11 -26.01 2.36 7.94
CA ASN A 11 -27.41 2.18 7.53
C ASN A 11 -28.23 1.48 8.61
N GLU A 12 -27.69 0.45 9.25
CA GLU A 12 -28.32 -0.27 10.38
C GLU A 12 -28.54 0.63 11.60
N ASN A 13 -27.70 1.66 11.78
CA ASN A 13 -27.81 2.64 12.85
C ASN A 13 -28.57 3.91 12.42
N GLY A 14 -29.34 3.85 11.33
CA GLY A 14 -30.22 4.93 10.89
C GLY A 14 -29.52 6.08 10.16
N PHE A 15 -28.29 5.87 9.67
CA PHE A 15 -27.57 6.86 8.87
C PHE A 15 -27.64 6.53 7.37
N GLU A 16 -27.96 7.51 6.53
CA GLU A 16 -27.89 7.37 5.07
C GLU A 16 -26.51 7.80 4.56
N VAL A 17 -25.77 6.88 3.90
CA VAL A 17 -24.47 7.17 3.27
C VAL A 17 -24.65 7.48 1.78
N ILE A 18 -24.31 8.70 1.38
CA ILE A 18 -24.33 9.12 -0.02
C ILE A 18 -23.05 8.62 -0.69
N ARG A 19 -23.16 7.81 -1.75
CA ARG A 19 -22.01 7.27 -2.48
C ARG A 19 -21.92 7.84 -3.89
N PHE A 20 -20.70 8.03 -4.35
CA PHE A 20 -20.38 8.30 -5.75
C PHE A 20 -19.27 7.34 -6.18
N THR A 21 -19.37 6.76 -7.37
CA THR A 21 -18.28 5.94 -7.91
C THR A 21 -17.17 6.84 -8.47
N ASN A 22 -15.96 6.29 -8.64
CA ASN A 22 -14.88 7.00 -9.35
C ASN A 22 -15.34 7.45 -10.74
N GLU A 23 -16.16 6.64 -11.42
CA GLU A 23 -16.71 6.95 -12.73
C GLU A 23 -17.69 8.13 -12.67
N ASP A 24 -18.54 8.20 -11.65
CA ASP A 24 -19.45 9.34 -11.44
C ASP A 24 -18.69 10.64 -11.16
N VAL A 25 -17.63 10.56 -10.34
CA VAL A 25 -16.78 11.72 -10.02
C VAL A 25 -16.07 12.23 -11.26
N ILE A 26 -15.55 11.34 -12.10
CA ILE A 26 -14.78 11.71 -13.30
C ILE A 26 -15.71 12.20 -14.41
N ASN A 27 -16.78 11.47 -14.70
CA ASN A 27 -17.62 11.71 -15.88
C ASN A 27 -18.78 12.67 -15.60
N LYS A 28 -19.19 12.84 -14.34
CA LYS A 28 -20.35 13.68 -13.96
C LYS A 28 -20.05 14.60 -12.77
N PRO A 29 -18.94 15.36 -12.77
CA PRO A 29 -18.50 16.13 -11.61
C PRO A 29 -19.53 17.18 -11.15
N ASN A 30 -20.28 17.78 -12.07
CA ASN A 30 -21.33 18.75 -11.73
C ASN A 30 -22.54 18.09 -11.06
N GLU A 31 -22.88 16.86 -11.44
CA GLU A 31 -23.98 16.11 -10.82
C GLU A 31 -23.60 15.66 -9.41
N VAL A 32 -22.38 15.16 -9.25
CA VAL A 32 -21.81 14.82 -7.94
C VAL A 32 -21.78 16.05 -7.03
N LEU A 33 -21.28 17.17 -7.54
CA LEU A 33 -21.19 18.42 -6.78
C LEU A 33 -22.58 18.95 -6.41
N ASN A 34 -23.52 19.01 -7.35
CA ASN A 34 -24.87 19.50 -7.09
C ASN A 34 -25.66 18.59 -6.15
N THR A 35 -25.53 17.27 -6.28
CA THR A 35 -26.15 16.30 -5.36
C THR A 35 -25.59 16.46 -3.96
N THR A 36 -24.26 16.61 -3.84
CA THR A 36 -23.58 16.85 -2.56
C THR A 36 -24.05 18.17 -1.93
N LEU A 37 -24.02 19.26 -2.69
CA LEU A 37 -24.43 20.59 -2.22
C LEU A 37 -25.91 20.67 -1.85
N THR A 38 -26.79 20.07 -2.65
CA THR A 38 -28.24 20.04 -2.38
C THR A 38 -28.52 19.25 -1.11
N THR A 39 -27.85 18.12 -0.95
CA THR A 39 -28.05 17.29 0.25
C THR A 39 -27.53 17.99 1.49
N LEU A 40 -26.36 18.62 1.43
CA LEU A 40 -25.79 19.43 2.51
C LEU A 40 -26.70 20.59 2.93
N ARG A 41 -27.30 21.29 1.96
CA ARG A 41 -28.21 22.42 2.22
C ARG A 41 -29.49 21.96 2.93
N ASN A 42 -29.99 20.77 2.57
CA ASN A 42 -31.23 20.21 3.08
C ASN A 42 -31.08 19.41 4.39
N LEU A 43 -29.89 19.39 5.00
CA LEU A 43 -29.71 18.79 6.32
C LEU A 43 -30.47 19.58 7.40
N PRO A 44 -31.22 18.92 8.31
CA PRO A 44 -31.85 19.57 9.46
C PRO A 44 -30.81 20.33 10.30
N GLU A 45 -31.18 21.50 10.85
CA GLU A 45 -30.30 22.32 11.71
C GLU A 45 -29.66 21.49 12.85
N ALA A 46 -30.44 20.57 13.45
CA ALA A 46 -29.99 19.68 14.52
C ALA A 46 -28.85 18.75 14.09
N VAL A 47 -28.82 18.30 12.83
CA VAL A 47 -27.77 17.45 12.26
C VAL A 47 -26.53 18.27 11.91
N LYS A 48 -26.69 19.53 11.50
CA LYS A 48 -25.58 20.48 11.30
C LYS A 48 -24.86 20.83 12.61
N SER A 49 -25.56 20.73 13.74
CA SER A 49 -25.04 20.96 15.10
C SER A 49 -24.70 19.68 15.88
N SER A 50 -25.03 18.50 15.34
CA SER A 50 -24.82 17.22 16.02
C SER A 50 -23.35 16.81 15.90
N PRO A 51 -22.72 16.22 16.95
CA PRO A 51 -21.40 15.62 16.81
C PRO A 51 -21.50 14.53 15.72
N THR A 52 -20.77 14.73 14.63
CA THR A 52 -20.52 13.70 13.63
C THR A 52 -20.11 12.42 14.36
N PRO A 53 -20.61 11.23 13.99
CA PRO A 53 -20.10 10.00 14.59
C PRO A 53 -18.57 10.00 14.45
N PRO A 54 -17.83 9.67 15.51
CA PRO A 54 -16.39 9.79 15.51
C PRO A 54 -15.79 9.03 14.32
N LEU A 55 -14.79 9.65 13.69
CA LEU A 55 -13.86 8.97 12.81
C LEU A 55 -13.20 7.85 13.62
N GLY A 56 -13.67 6.63 13.42
CA GLY A 56 -13.29 5.46 14.23
C GLY A 56 -14.46 5.04 15.12
N GLY A 57 -14.99 3.84 14.85
CA GLY A 57 -16.18 3.32 15.52
C GLY A 57 -16.13 3.46 17.04
N GLY A 58 -17.24 3.95 17.62
CA GLY A 58 -17.42 4.05 19.05
C GLY A 58 -18.09 5.36 19.46
N GLY A 59 -19.41 5.45 19.26
CA GLY A 59 -20.20 6.57 19.77
C GLY A 59 -21.64 6.47 19.32
N ALA A 60 -22.48 5.84 20.14
CA ALA A 60 -23.92 5.80 19.93
C ALA A 60 -24.50 7.22 19.98
N VAL A 61 -25.21 7.61 18.93
CA VAL A 61 -26.09 8.80 18.93
C VAL A 61 -27.51 8.29 18.74
N GLY A 62 -28.44 8.80 19.55
CA GLY A 62 -29.81 8.32 19.72
C GLY A 62 -30.71 8.37 18.46
N PRO A 63 -32.02 8.05 18.61
CA PRO A 63 -32.90 7.56 17.53
C PRO A 63 -33.31 8.57 16.44
N GLU A 64 -32.70 9.75 16.38
CA GLU A 64 -33.02 10.73 15.34
C GLU A 64 -32.11 10.55 14.12
N VAL A 65 -32.68 9.89 13.11
CA VAL A 65 -32.14 9.60 11.78
C VAL A 65 -31.37 10.81 11.20
N GLY A 66 -30.07 10.67 10.99
CA GLY A 66 -29.21 11.71 10.42
C GLY A 66 -28.53 11.24 9.13
N LYS A 67 -28.38 12.11 8.13
CA LYS A 67 -27.48 11.83 6.99
C LYS A 67 -26.04 12.17 7.39
N VAL A 68 -25.07 11.39 6.92
CA VAL A 68 -23.64 11.66 7.15
C VAL A 68 -22.92 12.01 5.86
N LEU A 69 -21.83 12.78 5.99
CA LEU A 69 -20.94 13.06 4.87
C LEU A 69 -20.22 11.78 4.44
N TYR A 70 -20.07 11.63 3.13
CA TYR A 70 -19.26 10.56 2.56
C TYR A 70 -17.79 10.75 2.98
N VAL A 71 -17.13 9.66 3.39
CA VAL A 71 -15.78 9.73 3.97
C VAL A 71 -14.75 10.37 3.05
N TRP A 72 -14.89 10.20 1.73
CA TRP A 72 -13.95 10.80 0.78
C TRP A 72 -14.16 12.30 0.58
N PHE A 73 -15.28 12.84 1.05
CA PHE A 73 -15.52 14.27 1.11
C PHE A 73 -14.88 14.87 2.37
N ASP A 74 -15.05 14.26 3.55
CA ASP A 74 -14.56 14.85 4.81
C ASP A 74 -13.11 14.46 5.18
N ALA A 75 -12.60 13.32 4.73
CA ALA A 75 -11.24 12.87 5.00
C ALA A 75 -10.14 13.93 4.70
N PRO A 76 -10.12 14.61 3.55
CA PRO A 76 -9.09 15.61 3.29
C PRO A 76 -9.29 16.90 4.12
N ILE A 77 -10.50 17.18 4.62
CA ILE A 77 -10.71 18.25 5.62
C ILE A 77 -9.96 17.91 6.92
N GLY A 78 -9.76 16.61 7.18
CA GLY A 78 -8.91 16.09 8.24
C GLY A 78 -7.55 16.79 8.36
N TYR A 79 -6.90 17.12 7.23
CA TYR A 79 -5.61 17.84 7.23
C TYR A 79 -5.71 19.20 7.92
N ILE A 80 -6.76 19.97 7.62
CA ILE A 80 -7.01 21.29 8.22
C ILE A 80 -7.34 21.14 9.70
N SER A 81 -8.18 20.16 10.06
CA SER A 81 -8.54 19.91 11.45
C SER A 81 -7.33 19.48 12.31
N ALA A 82 -6.44 18.67 11.75
CA ALA A 82 -5.19 18.29 12.40
C ALA A 82 -4.26 19.49 12.58
N THR A 83 -4.11 20.37 11.57
CA THR A 83 -3.34 21.62 11.73
C THR A 83 -3.95 22.52 12.80
N LYS A 84 -5.29 22.63 12.87
CA LYS A 84 -5.97 23.39 13.92
C LYS A 84 -5.70 22.82 15.31
N GLN A 85 -5.80 21.50 15.48
CA GLN A 85 -5.52 20.86 16.76
C GLN A 85 -4.06 21.07 17.18
N TRP A 86 -3.11 20.84 16.27
CA TRP A 86 -1.69 21.13 16.51
C TRP A 86 -1.45 22.59 16.91
N ALA A 87 -2.13 23.53 16.24
CA ALA A 87 -2.00 24.95 16.52
C ALA A 87 -2.55 25.32 17.92
N ILE A 88 -3.66 24.71 18.34
CA ILE A 88 -4.18 24.82 19.71
C ILE A 88 -3.17 24.27 20.72
N ASP A 89 -2.63 23.08 20.48
CA ASP A 89 -1.72 22.39 21.40
C ASP A 89 -0.37 23.12 21.56
N ASN A 90 0.01 23.96 20.58
CA ASN A 90 1.31 24.63 20.52
C ASN A 90 1.23 26.17 20.59
N ASP A 91 0.05 26.73 20.89
CA ASP A 91 -0.19 28.18 20.94
C ASP A 91 0.25 28.91 19.64
N LYS A 92 -0.24 28.39 18.50
CA LYS A 92 0.04 28.91 17.15
C LYS A 92 -1.26 29.28 16.43
N ASP A 93 -1.14 30.09 15.37
CA ASP A 93 -2.23 30.28 14.40
C ASP A 93 -2.10 29.26 13.27
N TRP A 94 -3.18 28.55 12.97
CA TRP A 94 -3.24 27.58 11.88
C TRP A 94 -3.49 28.25 10.52
N LYS A 95 -4.06 29.46 10.49
CA LYS A 95 -4.47 30.13 9.24
C LYS A 95 -3.34 30.32 8.24
N PRO A 96 -2.10 30.71 8.63
CA PRO A 96 -1.02 30.89 7.67
C PRO A 96 -0.74 29.64 6.82
N TYR A 97 -0.92 28.44 7.39
CA TYR A 97 -0.69 27.17 6.70
C TYR A 97 -1.73 26.84 5.61
N TRP A 98 -2.91 27.47 5.65
CA TRP A 98 -4.04 27.13 4.77
C TRP A 98 -4.67 28.34 4.05
N GLN A 99 -4.31 29.56 4.43
CA GLN A 99 -4.92 30.79 3.92
C GLN A 99 -3.88 31.82 3.44
N ASP A 100 -2.61 31.70 3.84
CA ASP A 100 -1.56 32.59 3.36
C ASP A 100 -1.12 32.19 1.95
N LYS A 101 -1.10 33.16 1.03
CA LYS A 101 -0.76 32.95 -0.39
C LYS A 101 0.70 32.61 -0.60
N ASP A 102 1.56 32.95 0.36
CA ASP A 102 3.00 32.65 0.29
C ASP A 102 3.31 31.21 0.76
N THR A 103 2.32 30.50 1.31
CA THR A 103 2.47 29.10 1.72
C THR A 103 2.41 28.16 0.52
N LYS A 104 3.45 27.32 0.38
CA LYS A 104 3.46 26.19 -0.56
C LYS A 104 2.87 24.95 0.09
N LEU A 105 1.65 24.60 -0.29
CA LEU A 105 0.96 23.42 0.21
C LEU A 105 1.33 22.20 -0.65
N VAL A 106 1.89 21.15 -0.05
CA VAL A 106 2.33 19.92 -0.75
C VAL A 106 1.62 18.70 -0.18
N HIS A 107 1.04 17.87 -1.05
CA HIS A 107 0.33 16.65 -0.64
C HIS A 107 1.04 15.39 -1.16
N PHE A 108 1.73 14.67 -0.28
CA PHE A 108 2.31 13.36 -0.61
C PHE A 108 1.23 12.27 -0.50
N ILE A 109 0.99 11.55 -1.59
CA ILE A 109 -0.08 10.55 -1.67
C ILE A 109 0.33 9.31 -2.47
N GLY A 110 -0.46 8.24 -2.39
CA GLY A 110 -0.43 7.16 -3.38
C GLY A 110 -1.33 7.47 -4.58
N LYS A 111 -1.04 6.89 -5.75
CA LYS A 111 -1.73 7.20 -7.03
C LYS A 111 -3.25 7.09 -7.01
N ASP A 112 -3.80 6.20 -6.19
CA ASP A 112 -5.26 6.05 -6.06
C ASP A 112 -5.95 7.30 -5.49
N ASN A 113 -5.21 8.19 -4.83
CA ASN A 113 -5.73 9.39 -4.20
C ASN A 113 -5.69 10.63 -5.11
N ILE A 114 -5.13 10.54 -6.32
CA ILE A 114 -4.90 11.70 -7.21
C ILE A 114 -6.21 12.46 -7.47
N VAL A 115 -7.31 11.77 -7.78
CA VAL A 115 -8.60 12.41 -8.06
C VAL A 115 -9.09 13.24 -6.87
N PHE A 116 -8.93 12.73 -5.65
CA PHE A 116 -9.38 13.41 -4.43
C PHE A 116 -8.55 14.66 -4.17
N HIS A 117 -7.24 14.61 -4.41
CA HIS A 117 -6.30 15.69 -4.08
C HIS A 117 -6.07 16.71 -5.19
N CYS A 118 -6.34 16.36 -6.45
CA CYS A 118 -6.15 17.24 -7.60
C CYS A 118 -7.48 17.82 -8.12
N ILE A 119 -8.63 17.27 -7.73
CA ILE A 119 -9.95 17.72 -8.20
C ILE A 119 -10.88 18.02 -7.02
N ILE A 120 -11.27 17.00 -6.25
CA ILE A 120 -12.36 17.15 -5.25
C ILE A 120 -11.97 18.15 -4.17
N PHE A 121 -10.85 17.91 -3.49
CA PHE A 121 -10.41 18.75 -2.39
C PHE A 121 -10.00 20.17 -2.84
N PRO A 122 -9.29 20.37 -3.96
CA PRO A 122 -9.06 21.72 -4.50
C PRO A 122 -10.33 22.52 -4.79
N VAL A 123 -11.40 21.88 -5.30
CA VAL A 123 -12.69 22.56 -5.47
C VAL A 123 -13.24 23.02 -4.12
N MET A 124 -13.20 22.16 -3.11
CA MET A 124 -13.64 22.49 -1.75
C MET A 124 -12.81 23.63 -1.14
N LEU A 125 -11.49 23.57 -1.24
CA LEU A 125 -10.56 24.60 -0.76
C LEU A 125 -10.85 25.95 -1.43
N LYS A 126 -11.02 25.96 -2.75
CA LYS A 126 -11.33 27.16 -3.53
C LYS A 126 -12.66 27.79 -3.12
N LEU A 127 -13.71 26.98 -2.93
CA LEU A 127 -15.03 27.46 -2.50
C LEU A 127 -15.00 28.02 -1.08
N HIS A 128 -14.14 27.49 -0.21
CA HIS A 128 -13.94 27.98 1.15
C HIS A 128 -12.99 29.20 1.23
N GLY A 129 -12.25 29.51 0.15
CA GLY A 129 -11.27 30.60 0.11
C GLY A 129 -9.91 30.26 0.73
N ASN A 130 -9.56 28.97 0.82
CA ASN A 130 -8.23 28.52 1.23
C ASN A 130 -7.27 28.47 0.02
N ILE A 131 -5.97 28.35 0.29
CA ILE A 131 -4.96 28.09 -0.75
C ILE A 131 -5.12 26.70 -1.35
N LEU A 132 -4.59 26.52 -2.55
CA LEU A 132 -4.59 25.24 -3.26
C LEU A 132 -3.22 24.56 -3.10
N PRO A 133 -3.16 23.23 -3.28
CA PRO A 133 -1.89 22.52 -3.37
C PRO A 133 -1.01 23.13 -4.46
N ASP A 134 0.22 23.49 -4.12
CA ASP A 134 1.29 23.88 -5.06
C ASP A 134 1.77 22.67 -5.84
N ASN A 135 1.86 21.52 -5.16
CA ASN A 135 2.19 20.24 -5.80
C ASN A 135 1.54 19.06 -5.06
N VAL A 136 1.32 17.96 -5.78
CA VAL A 136 0.78 16.70 -5.27
C VAL A 136 1.68 15.53 -5.70
N PRO A 137 2.87 15.37 -5.08
CA PRO A 137 3.74 14.23 -5.37
C PRO A 137 3.01 12.92 -5.06
N SER A 138 2.95 12.04 -6.06
CA SER A 138 2.24 10.78 -5.97
C SER A 138 3.17 9.61 -6.24
N ASN A 139 3.12 8.59 -5.38
CA ASN A 139 3.86 7.36 -5.57
C ASN A 139 3.00 6.24 -6.18
N GLU A 140 3.64 5.38 -6.95
CA GLU A 140 3.11 4.13 -7.49
C GLU A 140 3.09 3.04 -6.41
N PHE A 141 2.68 1.80 -6.74
CA PHE A 141 2.57 0.76 -5.72
C PHE A 141 3.91 0.09 -5.40
N MET A 142 3.98 -0.51 -4.21
CA MET A 142 5.06 -1.40 -3.82
C MET A 142 4.54 -2.83 -3.70
N ASN A 143 5.14 -3.74 -4.46
CA ASN A 143 4.93 -5.18 -4.34
C ASN A 143 5.87 -5.78 -3.29
N LEU A 144 5.59 -6.99 -2.85
CA LEU A 144 6.37 -7.73 -1.86
C LEU A 144 6.64 -9.14 -2.37
N GLU A 145 7.91 -9.53 -2.49
CA GLU A 145 8.32 -10.92 -2.81
C GLU A 145 7.53 -11.52 -4.01
N GLY A 146 7.43 -10.77 -5.11
CA GLY A 146 6.77 -11.18 -6.35
C GLY A 146 5.24 -11.04 -6.40
N ASP A 147 4.56 -10.62 -5.32
CA ASP A 147 3.10 -10.45 -5.29
C ASP A 147 2.68 -9.09 -4.71
N LYS A 148 1.45 -8.67 -5.00
CA LYS A 148 0.85 -7.46 -4.45
C LYS A 148 0.66 -7.61 -2.95
N MET A 149 1.01 -6.58 -2.19
CA MET A 149 0.75 -6.56 -0.75
C MET A 149 -0.76 -6.72 -0.46
N SER A 150 -1.09 -7.55 0.52
CA SER A 150 -2.48 -7.84 0.89
C SER A 150 -2.59 -8.33 2.33
N THR A 151 -3.14 -7.48 3.19
CA THR A 151 -3.41 -7.81 4.60
C THR A 151 -4.35 -9.00 4.74
N SER A 152 -5.38 -9.10 3.89
CA SER A 152 -6.33 -10.22 3.91
C SER A 152 -5.72 -11.55 3.49
N ARG A 153 -4.65 -11.53 2.68
CA ARG A 153 -3.86 -12.72 2.35
C ARG A 153 -2.67 -12.92 3.29
N GLY A 154 -2.49 -12.08 4.31
CA GLY A 154 -1.30 -12.12 5.17
C GLY A 154 0.01 -11.82 4.44
N TRP A 155 -0.07 -11.22 3.26
CA TRP A 155 1.06 -10.95 2.39
C TRP A 155 1.45 -9.48 2.51
N SER A 156 1.90 -9.08 3.69
CA SER A 156 2.29 -7.72 4.03
C SER A 156 3.37 -7.75 5.10
N ILE A 157 4.19 -6.70 5.12
CA ILE A 157 5.10 -6.44 6.25
C ILE A 157 4.36 -5.54 7.22
N GLU A 158 4.05 -6.06 8.40
CA GLU A 158 3.48 -5.24 9.47
C GLU A 158 4.62 -4.55 10.22
N MET A 159 4.46 -3.25 10.51
CA MET A 159 5.53 -2.47 11.15
C MET A 159 5.81 -2.95 12.58
N ASP A 160 4.77 -3.39 13.30
CA ASP A 160 4.94 -3.97 14.64
C ASP A 160 5.80 -5.24 14.59
N ASP A 161 5.58 -6.11 13.59
CA ASP A 161 6.38 -7.32 13.38
C ASP A 161 7.85 -6.94 13.10
N TYR A 162 8.08 -5.98 12.20
CA TYR A 162 9.43 -5.48 11.90
C TYR A 162 10.15 -4.91 13.14
N ILE A 163 9.47 -4.07 13.90
CA ILE A 163 10.01 -3.47 15.13
C ILE A 163 10.36 -4.56 16.14
N ASN A 164 9.46 -5.53 16.34
CA ASN A 164 9.65 -6.62 17.28
C ASN A 164 10.74 -7.61 16.85
N ASP A 165 11.04 -7.73 15.57
CA ASP A 165 12.07 -8.64 15.08
C ASP A 165 13.46 -7.97 15.01
N PHE A 166 13.53 -6.73 14.50
CA PHE A 166 14.79 -6.06 14.18
C PHE A 166 15.19 -4.96 15.17
N VAL A 167 14.24 -4.18 15.69
CA VAL A 167 14.53 -2.94 16.45
C VAL A 167 14.72 -3.24 17.95
N LYS A 168 15.62 -4.17 18.25
CA LYS A 168 16.03 -4.51 19.63
C LYS A 168 17.39 -3.91 19.92
N LYS A 169 17.63 -3.43 21.14
CA LYS A 169 18.91 -2.81 21.53
C LYS A 169 20.10 -3.74 21.28
N GLU A 170 19.92 -5.02 21.55
CA GLU A 170 20.87 -6.10 21.32
C GLU A 170 21.06 -6.44 19.84
N ASN A 171 20.12 -6.07 18.96
CA ASN A 171 20.11 -6.40 17.54
C ASN A 171 20.29 -5.18 16.62
N GLY A 172 20.95 -4.12 17.11
CA GLY A 172 21.26 -2.89 16.36
C GLY A 172 20.34 -1.70 16.64
N GLY A 173 19.26 -1.89 17.39
CA GLY A 173 18.38 -0.85 17.93
C GLY A 173 17.82 0.07 16.84
N ASP A 174 17.80 1.37 17.13
CA ASP A 174 17.23 2.39 16.24
C ASP A 174 17.90 2.43 14.85
N GLN A 175 19.11 1.89 14.70
CA GLN A 175 19.78 1.83 13.39
C GLN A 175 19.09 0.88 12.41
N LEU A 176 18.29 -0.07 12.90
CA LEU A 176 17.48 -0.93 12.04
C LEU A 176 16.25 -0.18 11.51
N VAL A 177 15.77 0.84 12.21
CA VAL A 177 14.77 1.77 11.66
C VAL A 177 15.35 2.50 10.45
N ASP A 178 16.58 3.00 10.58
CA ASP A 178 17.29 3.64 9.48
C ASP A 178 17.59 2.66 8.34
N ALA A 179 17.94 1.41 8.63
CA ALA A 179 18.12 0.38 7.60
C ALA A 179 16.85 0.21 6.75
N LEU A 180 15.67 0.14 7.37
CA LEU A 180 14.39 0.07 6.65
C LEU A 180 14.11 1.34 5.85
N ARG A 181 14.31 2.51 6.46
CA ARG A 181 14.14 3.81 5.79
C ARG A 181 15.03 3.94 4.55
N TYR A 182 16.29 3.51 4.66
CA TYR A 182 17.23 3.47 3.55
C TYR A 182 16.67 2.65 2.40
N TYR A 183 16.29 1.40 2.66
CA TYR A 183 15.86 0.51 1.60
C TYR A 183 14.56 0.97 0.95
N LEU A 184 13.56 1.38 1.75
CA LEU A 184 12.29 1.91 1.23
C LEU A 184 12.48 3.16 0.37
N THR A 185 13.42 4.03 0.72
CA THR A 185 13.76 5.21 -0.09
C THR A 185 14.50 4.79 -1.37
N ASN A 186 15.44 3.86 -1.27
CA ASN A 186 16.22 3.37 -2.41
C ASN A 186 15.34 2.68 -3.47
N ILE A 187 14.26 2.03 -3.05
CA ILE A 187 13.29 1.39 -3.95
C ILE A 187 12.01 2.21 -4.14
N ALA A 188 11.96 3.49 -3.71
CA ALA A 188 10.74 4.26 -3.71
C ALA A 188 10.03 4.23 -5.08
N PRO A 189 8.72 3.91 -5.13
CA PRO A 189 7.94 3.82 -6.36
C PRO A 189 7.58 5.22 -6.88
N GLU A 190 8.59 6.02 -7.26
CA GLU A 190 8.41 7.41 -7.71
C GLU A 190 7.85 7.50 -9.13
N THR A 191 8.25 6.59 -10.03
CA THR A 191 7.88 6.66 -11.46
C THR A 191 7.18 5.40 -11.99
N LYS A 192 7.31 4.29 -11.28
CA LYS A 192 6.69 2.99 -11.60
C LYS A 192 6.57 2.18 -10.33
N ASP A 193 5.72 1.15 -10.37
CA ASP A 193 5.63 0.18 -9.29
C ASP A 193 7.02 -0.38 -8.94
N SER A 194 7.27 -0.57 -7.65
CA SER A 194 8.52 -1.09 -7.10
C SER A 194 8.28 -2.43 -6.40
N GLU A 195 9.36 -3.08 -5.99
CA GLU A 195 9.30 -4.37 -5.31
C GLU A 195 10.22 -4.38 -4.11
N PHE A 196 9.66 -4.68 -2.95
CA PHE A 196 10.40 -5.03 -1.76
C PHE A 196 10.72 -6.53 -1.79
N THR A 197 12.00 -6.88 -1.63
CA THR A 197 12.42 -8.23 -1.30
C THR A 197 13.33 -8.19 -0.08
N TRP A 198 13.25 -9.20 0.79
CA TRP A 198 14.12 -9.32 1.96
C TRP A 198 15.57 -9.52 1.55
N LYS A 199 15.81 -10.19 0.41
CA LYS A 199 17.16 -10.30 -0.15
C LYS A 199 17.68 -8.94 -0.62
N GLY A 200 16.86 -8.16 -1.31
CA GLY A 200 17.22 -6.81 -1.72
C GLY A 200 17.46 -5.88 -0.51
N PHE A 201 16.66 -6.00 0.55
CA PHE A 201 16.87 -5.29 1.81
C PHE A 201 18.26 -5.60 2.39
N GLN A 202 18.60 -6.88 2.52
CA GLN A 202 19.90 -7.33 3.01
C GLN A 202 21.05 -6.79 2.15
N GLU A 203 20.96 -6.94 0.82
CA GLU A 203 22.00 -6.51 -0.11
C GLU A 203 22.23 -4.99 -0.05
N ALA A 204 21.15 -4.21 -0.03
CA ALA A 204 21.22 -2.76 0.07
C ALA A 204 21.87 -2.31 1.38
N VAL A 205 21.49 -2.91 2.52
CA VAL A 205 22.07 -2.59 3.83
C VAL A 205 23.54 -3.03 3.89
N ASN A 206 23.85 -4.26 3.50
CA ASN A 206 25.20 -4.81 3.64
C ASN A 206 26.20 -4.18 2.68
N SER A 207 25.79 -3.88 1.44
CA SER A 207 26.67 -3.33 0.41
C SER A 207 26.81 -1.82 0.53
N ASP A 208 25.69 -1.09 0.50
CA ASP A 208 25.75 0.37 0.41
C ASP A 208 25.95 1.01 1.78
N ILE A 209 25.12 0.64 2.75
CA ILE A 209 25.18 1.25 4.08
C ILE A 209 26.37 0.75 4.87
N VAL A 210 26.55 -0.56 5.02
CA VAL A 210 27.69 -1.09 5.78
C VAL A 210 28.98 -0.98 4.97
N GLY A 211 28.97 -1.40 3.70
CA GLY A 211 30.16 -1.52 2.86
C GLY A 211 30.73 -0.21 2.34
N LYS A 212 29.90 0.82 2.08
CA LYS A 212 30.36 2.13 1.57
C LYS A 212 30.28 3.20 2.66
N PHE A 213 29.07 3.56 3.08
CA PHE A 213 28.83 4.70 3.97
C PHE A 213 29.44 4.48 5.36
N GLY A 214 29.04 3.42 6.05
CA GLY A 214 29.50 3.05 7.39
C GLY A 214 30.98 2.71 7.42
N ASN A 215 31.48 2.00 6.40
CA ASN A 215 32.91 1.71 6.26
C ASN A 215 33.76 2.98 6.16
N PHE A 216 33.35 3.97 5.36
CA PHE A 216 34.08 5.23 5.25
C PHE A 216 34.15 5.97 6.59
N VAL A 217 33.00 6.13 7.26
CA VAL A 217 32.93 6.80 8.56
C VAL A 217 33.80 6.09 9.59
N ASN A 218 33.71 4.76 9.64
CA ASN A 218 34.51 3.96 10.56
C ASN A 218 36.01 4.10 10.28
N ARG A 219 36.45 3.94 9.02
CA ARG A 219 37.86 4.07 8.62
C ARG A 219 38.41 5.46 8.92
N SER A 220 37.63 6.51 8.68
CA SER A 220 38.02 7.89 8.98
C SER A 220 38.32 8.08 10.47
N LEU A 221 37.44 7.59 11.35
CA LEU A 221 37.64 7.66 12.79
C LEU A 221 38.79 6.76 13.27
N VAL A 222 38.87 5.51 12.78
CA VAL A 222 39.94 4.57 13.15
C VAL A 222 41.32 5.12 12.79
N LEU A 223 41.50 5.62 11.56
CA LEU A 223 42.79 6.13 11.11
C LEU A 223 43.14 7.45 11.80
N MET A 224 42.17 8.33 12.04
CA MET A 224 42.39 9.54 12.83
C MET A 224 42.88 9.23 14.26
N HIS A 225 42.32 8.22 14.94
CA HIS A 225 42.83 7.79 16.24
C HIS A 225 44.24 7.21 16.16
N LYS A 226 44.53 6.40 15.14
CA LYS A 226 45.84 5.75 14.97
C LYS A 226 46.95 6.70 14.53
N LEU A 227 46.66 7.66 13.66
CA LEU A 227 47.65 8.45 12.92
C LEU A 227 47.65 9.94 13.29
N CYS A 228 46.61 10.43 13.97
CA CYS A 228 46.48 11.84 14.36
C CYS A 228 46.20 12.00 15.87
N ALA A 229 46.60 11.02 16.69
CA ALA A 229 46.47 11.03 18.15
C ALA A 229 45.03 11.31 18.65
N GLY A 230 44.02 10.87 17.90
CA GLY A 230 42.61 11.02 18.28
C GLY A 230 42.06 12.45 18.16
N LYS A 231 42.77 13.35 17.47
CA LYS A 231 42.39 14.75 17.26
C LYS A 231 42.23 15.07 15.77
N VAL A 232 41.33 16.01 15.47
CA VAL A 232 41.18 16.57 14.12
C VAL A 232 42.51 17.22 13.70
N PRO A 233 43.19 16.72 12.65
CA PRO A 233 44.48 17.25 12.23
C PRO A 233 44.34 18.62 11.54
N ALA A 234 45.44 19.37 11.47
CA ALA A 234 45.48 20.61 10.71
C ALA A 234 45.42 20.34 9.21
N PHE A 235 44.98 21.33 8.43
CA PHE A 235 45.09 21.27 6.97
C PHE A 235 46.26 22.15 6.52
N HIS A 236 47.24 21.53 5.88
CA HIS A 236 48.47 22.12 5.35
C HIS A 236 48.24 22.56 3.91
N ASN A 237 47.76 23.80 3.75
CA ASN A 237 47.35 24.34 2.44
C ASN A 237 48.52 24.44 1.45
N GLU A 238 49.76 24.52 1.93
CA GLU A 238 50.97 24.63 1.11
C GLU A 238 51.34 23.35 0.34
N ILE A 239 50.81 22.20 0.75
CA ILE A 239 51.01 20.91 0.08
C ILE A 239 49.72 20.32 -0.51
N ARG A 240 48.66 21.13 -0.58
CA ARG A 240 47.38 20.76 -1.16
C ARG A 240 47.56 20.36 -2.63
N ASP A 241 46.93 19.26 -3.03
CA ASP A 241 47.00 18.76 -4.41
C ASP A 241 45.62 18.69 -5.10
N ALA A 242 45.63 18.22 -6.36
CA ALA A 242 44.44 18.12 -7.20
C ALA A 242 43.39 17.13 -6.65
N ASP A 243 43.81 16.10 -5.90
CA ASP A 243 42.86 15.14 -5.31
C ASP A 243 42.15 15.77 -4.10
N ASP A 244 42.86 16.59 -3.33
CA ASP A 244 42.27 17.38 -2.25
C ASP A 244 41.23 18.36 -2.80
N ASP A 245 41.58 19.06 -3.89
CA ASP A 245 40.67 19.95 -4.61
C ASP A 245 39.40 19.24 -5.08
N GLN A 246 39.57 18.07 -5.70
CA GLN A 246 38.47 17.27 -6.22
C GLN A 246 37.53 16.82 -5.10
N MET A 247 38.07 16.36 -3.97
CA MET A 247 37.26 15.90 -2.84
C MET A 247 36.52 17.06 -2.17
N LEU A 248 37.17 18.22 -1.99
CA LEU A 248 36.52 19.41 -1.44
C LEU A 248 35.40 19.92 -2.36
N ALA A 249 35.61 19.89 -3.69
CA ALA A 249 34.58 20.22 -4.66
C ALA A 249 33.41 19.22 -4.63
N ALA A 250 33.69 17.93 -4.46
CA ALA A 250 32.66 16.90 -4.36
C ALA A 250 31.72 17.11 -3.16
N ILE A 251 32.22 17.60 -2.03
CA ILE A 251 31.38 17.96 -0.86
C ILE A 251 30.37 19.05 -1.22
N ALA A 252 30.82 20.12 -1.90
CA ALA A 252 29.96 21.23 -2.30
C ALA A 252 28.94 20.80 -3.37
N SER A 253 29.37 20.03 -4.37
CA SER A 253 28.50 19.51 -5.42
C SER A 253 27.43 18.55 -4.87
N ALA A 254 27.80 17.67 -3.94
CA ALA A 254 26.84 16.74 -3.31
C ALA A 254 25.73 17.49 -2.57
N LYS A 255 26.04 18.59 -1.87
CA LYS A 255 25.00 19.44 -1.26
C LYS A 255 23.99 19.90 -2.30
N LEU A 256 24.46 20.52 -3.38
CA LEU A 256 23.59 21.07 -4.43
C LEU A 256 22.74 19.99 -5.09
N ALA A 257 23.33 18.83 -5.37
CA ALA A 257 22.63 17.71 -5.99
C ALA A 257 21.53 17.14 -5.07
N VAL A 258 21.85 16.90 -3.79
CA VAL A 258 20.89 16.40 -2.81
C VAL A 258 19.76 17.41 -2.60
N GLU A 259 20.09 18.70 -2.45
CA GLU A 259 19.11 19.79 -2.29
C GLU A 259 18.16 19.86 -3.49
N THR A 260 18.70 19.90 -4.70
CA THR A 260 17.91 19.94 -5.95
C THR A 260 16.98 18.73 -6.06
N ASN A 261 17.47 17.54 -5.72
CA ASN A 261 16.67 16.31 -5.79
C ASN A 261 15.57 16.27 -4.72
N ILE A 262 15.84 16.71 -3.48
CA ILE A 262 14.81 16.80 -2.43
C ILE A 262 13.73 17.81 -2.81
N GLU A 263 14.10 19.02 -3.27
CA GLU A 263 13.15 20.03 -3.72
C GLU A 263 12.33 19.58 -4.93
N GLY A 264 12.91 18.73 -5.77
CA GLY A 264 12.24 18.08 -6.91
C GLY A 264 11.47 16.81 -6.57
N TYR A 265 11.37 16.42 -5.29
CA TYR A 265 10.71 15.19 -4.82
C TYR A 265 11.29 13.88 -5.38
N LYS A 266 12.59 13.88 -5.73
CA LYS A 266 13.37 12.73 -6.21
C LYS A 266 14.22 12.18 -5.07
N PHE A 267 13.57 11.54 -4.09
CA PHE A 267 14.21 11.10 -2.86
C PHE A 267 15.20 9.97 -3.10
N ARG A 268 14.92 9.07 -4.06
CA ARG A 268 15.85 8.01 -4.45
C ARG A 268 17.16 8.58 -5.00
N ASP A 269 17.06 9.55 -5.90
CA ASP A 269 18.23 10.19 -6.51
C ASP A 269 18.99 11.02 -5.46
N ALA A 270 18.28 11.72 -4.56
CA ALA A 270 18.90 12.44 -3.46
C ALA A 270 19.70 11.52 -2.52
N LEU A 271 19.13 10.39 -2.11
CA LEU A 271 19.82 9.40 -1.27
C LEU A 271 21.04 8.81 -1.98
N PHE A 272 20.92 8.51 -3.29
CA PHE A 272 22.01 8.01 -4.10
C PHE A 272 23.22 8.96 -4.10
N GLU A 273 23.01 10.27 -4.23
CA GLU A 273 24.09 11.26 -4.18
C GLU A 273 24.85 11.24 -2.84
N VAL A 274 24.16 11.00 -1.71
CA VAL A 274 24.82 10.87 -0.40
C VAL A 274 25.72 9.64 -0.35
N ILE A 275 25.24 8.50 -0.86
CA ILE A 275 26.03 7.27 -0.94
C ILE A 275 27.22 7.45 -1.88
N MET A 276 27.04 8.13 -3.02
CA MET A 276 28.09 8.43 -3.98
C MET A 276 29.18 9.34 -3.38
N LEU A 277 28.83 10.32 -2.55
CA LEU A 277 29.82 11.11 -1.82
C LEU A 277 30.66 10.23 -0.89
N SER A 278 30.05 9.28 -0.19
CA SER A 278 30.79 8.35 0.69
C SER A 278 31.72 7.40 -0.10
N ASP A 279 31.30 6.96 -1.29
CA ASP A 279 32.12 6.14 -2.18
C ASP A 279 33.30 6.94 -2.77
N ALA A 280 33.06 8.19 -3.19
CA ALA A 280 34.11 9.12 -3.62
C ALA A 280 35.14 9.35 -2.50
N ALA A 281 34.69 9.48 -1.26
CA ALA A 281 35.56 9.67 -0.10
C ALA A 281 36.36 8.41 0.25
N ASN A 282 35.77 7.21 0.12
CA ASN A 282 36.50 5.94 0.20
C ASN A 282 37.63 5.88 -0.84
N LYS A 283 37.34 6.24 -2.10
CA LYS A 283 38.31 6.26 -3.21
C LYS A 283 39.42 7.27 -2.97
N TYR A 284 39.08 8.47 -2.50
CA TYR A 284 40.05 9.50 -2.11
C TYR A 284 41.02 8.97 -1.04
N MET A 285 40.50 8.43 0.06
CA MET A 285 41.32 7.85 1.13
C MET A 285 42.17 6.68 0.61
N GLN A 286 41.63 5.87 -0.30
CA GLN A 286 42.36 4.77 -0.93
C GLN A 286 43.48 5.23 -1.85
N LYS A 287 43.32 6.37 -2.52
CA LYS A 287 44.36 6.95 -3.35
C LYS A 287 45.48 7.60 -2.52
N LYS A 288 45.12 8.23 -1.41
CA LYS A 288 46.06 8.91 -0.49
C LYS A 288 46.87 7.95 0.38
N GLU A 289 46.35 6.74 0.61
CA GLU A 289 47.01 5.66 1.36
C GLU A 289 47.70 6.11 2.67
N PRO A 290 47.01 6.82 3.59
CA PRO A 290 47.66 7.37 4.79
C PRO A 290 48.32 6.31 5.67
N TRP A 291 47.86 5.04 5.63
CA TRP A 291 48.50 3.91 6.33
C TRP A 291 49.82 3.46 5.70
N ILE A 292 50.07 3.76 4.43
CA ILE A 292 51.36 3.53 3.76
C ILE A 292 52.28 4.72 4.00
N VAL A 293 51.75 5.94 3.87
CA VAL A 293 52.49 7.17 4.19
C VAL A 293 53.04 7.13 5.62
N ALA A 294 52.26 6.61 6.58
CA ALA A 294 52.69 6.42 7.96
C ALA A 294 53.91 5.50 8.17
N LYS A 295 54.35 4.76 7.15
CA LYS A 295 55.58 3.94 7.22
C LYS A 295 56.84 4.76 6.96
N GLN A 296 56.72 5.99 6.45
CA GLN A 296 57.84 6.90 6.27
C GLN A 296 58.22 7.47 7.64
N THR A 297 59.29 6.95 8.21
CA THR A 297 59.70 7.21 9.60
C THR A 297 61.12 7.74 9.68
N ASN A 298 61.39 8.53 10.72
CA ASN A 298 62.73 8.95 11.14
C ASN A 298 63.48 7.76 11.76
N GLU A 299 64.77 7.93 12.06
CA GLU A 299 65.60 6.88 12.70
C GLU A 299 65.05 6.41 14.06
N ASP A 300 64.31 7.27 14.76
CA ASP A 300 63.67 6.96 16.05
C ASP A 300 62.31 6.24 15.92
N GLY A 301 61.89 5.93 14.69
CA GLY A 301 60.63 5.24 14.39
C GLY A 301 59.39 6.13 14.40
N THR A 302 59.53 7.45 14.62
CA THR A 302 58.43 8.41 14.50
C THR A 302 58.15 8.75 13.03
N VAL A 303 56.92 9.06 12.66
CA VAL A 303 56.56 9.47 11.29
C VAL A 303 57.29 10.77 10.94
N THR A 304 57.82 10.88 9.72
CA THR A 304 58.50 12.12 9.28
C THR A 304 57.53 13.30 9.25
N ALA A 305 58.04 14.53 9.39
CA ALA A 305 57.20 15.72 9.39
C ALA A 305 56.44 15.87 8.07
N GLU A 306 57.08 15.58 6.94
CA GLU A 306 56.50 15.66 5.60
C GLU A 306 55.39 14.60 5.42
N ALA A 307 55.63 13.37 5.88
CA ALA A 307 54.64 12.31 5.82
C ALA A 307 53.43 12.60 6.72
N GLN A 308 53.66 13.18 7.90
CA GLN A 308 52.58 13.58 8.81
C GLN A 308 51.68 14.64 8.17
N LYS A 309 52.23 15.61 7.45
CA LYS A 309 51.40 16.62 6.76
C LYS A 309 50.47 16.00 5.70
N LEU A 310 50.94 15.00 4.96
CA LEU A 310 50.13 14.27 3.97
C LEU A 310 49.00 13.48 4.63
N ILE A 311 49.30 12.80 5.74
CA ILE A 311 48.32 12.09 6.57
C ILE A 311 47.27 13.06 7.10
N ASP A 312 47.73 14.19 7.63
CA ASP A 312 46.90 15.24 8.22
C ASP A 312 45.92 15.81 7.18
N ASN A 313 46.37 16.15 5.96
CA ASN A 313 45.48 16.64 4.89
C ASN A 313 44.41 15.61 4.52
N CYS A 314 44.82 14.36 4.31
CA CYS A 314 43.91 13.27 3.97
C CYS A 314 42.83 13.10 5.05
N LEU A 315 43.23 13.01 6.32
CA LEU A 315 42.30 12.76 7.41
C LEU A 315 41.49 14.00 7.78
N HIS A 316 42.04 15.20 7.63
CA HIS A 316 41.28 16.44 7.75
C HIS A 316 40.09 16.43 6.79
N ILE A 317 40.33 16.22 5.51
CA ILE A 317 39.28 16.17 4.49
C ILE A 317 38.29 15.04 4.77
N CYS A 318 38.77 13.83 5.13
CA CYS A 318 37.87 12.72 5.45
C CYS A 318 36.93 13.03 6.63
N LEU A 319 37.41 13.74 7.65
CA LEU A 319 36.60 14.14 8.80
C LEU A 319 35.59 15.23 8.44
N GLN A 320 35.98 16.23 7.63
CA GLN A 320 35.03 17.23 7.13
C GLN A 320 33.95 16.58 6.24
N THR A 321 34.33 15.61 5.39
CA THR A 321 33.38 14.82 4.60
C THR A 321 32.45 14.00 5.50
N THR A 322 32.98 13.39 6.56
CA THR A 322 32.18 12.66 7.57
C THR A 322 31.13 13.56 8.21
N ALA A 323 31.50 14.80 8.57
CA ALA A 323 30.56 15.78 9.11
C ALA A 323 29.48 16.17 8.08
N ASN A 324 29.84 16.37 6.81
CA ASN A 324 28.89 16.65 5.74
C ASN A 324 27.93 15.48 5.48
N LEU A 325 28.45 14.25 5.47
CA LEU A 325 27.62 13.05 5.33
C LEU A 325 26.59 12.93 6.45
N ALA A 326 26.92 13.30 7.69
CA ALA A 326 25.95 13.34 8.79
C ALA A 326 24.78 14.31 8.50
N ILE A 327 25.07 15.48 7.94
CA ILE A 327 24.05 16.49 7.59
C ILE A 327 23.20 15.99 6.43
N LEU A 328 23.83 15.54 5.35
CA LEU A 328 23.16 15.14 4.11
C LEU A 328 22.33 13.86 4.28
N ILE A 329 22.75 12.94 5.14
CA ILE A 329 22.00 11.71 5.39
C ILE A 329 20.83 11.92 6.37
N ASN A 330 20.84 12.98 7.19
CA ASN A 330 19.86 13.18 8.27
C ASN A 330 18.38 13.12 7.84
N PRO A 331 17.95 13.65 6.68
CA PRO A 331 16.56 13.47 6.21
C PRO A 331 16.17 12.00 5.99
N PHE A 332 17.15 11.15 5.69
CA PHE A 332 16.97 9.75 5.35
C PHE A 332 17.20 8.84 6.57
N LEU A 333 18.34 9.01 7.26
CA LEU A 333 18.83 8.16 8.35
C LEU A 333 19.15 9.01 9.61
N PRO A 334 18.12 9.52 10.32
CA PRO A 334 18.31 10.44 11.44
C PRO A 334 19.03 9.81 12.65
N PHE A 335 18.87 8.51 12.90
CA PHE A 335 19.56 7.85 14.03
C PHE A 335 21.04 7.66 13.74
N ALA A 336 21.41 7.36 12.49
CA ALA A 336 22.79 7.32 12.04
C ALA A 336 23.43 8.71 12.10
N ALA A 337 22.75 9.75 11.61
CA ALA A 337 23.23 11.13 11.67
C ALA A 337 23.50 11.58 13.13
N LYS A 338 22.58 11.28 14.06
CA LYS A 338 22.77 11.56 15.49
C LYS A 338 23.91 10.75 16.11
N LYS A 339 24.05 9.46 15.75
CA LYS A 339 25.18 8.65 16.19
C LYS A 339 26.51 9.23 15.68
N MET A 340 26.56 9.73 14.45
CA MET A 340 27.74 10.42 13.92
C MET A 340 28.04 11.70 14.71
N CYS A 341 27.03 12.51 15.05
CA CYS A 341 27.21 13.68 15.92
C CYS A 341 27.82 13.30 17.27
N HIS A 342 27.30 12.23 17.89
CA HIS A 342 27.82 11.69 19.14
C HIS A 342 29.31 11.30 19.01
N LEU A 343 29.67 10.57 17.95
CA LEU A 343 31.05 10.14 17.68
C LEU A 343 31.99 11.33 17.46
N MET A 344 31.53 12.36 16.74
CA MET A 344 32.28 13.59 16.48
C MET A 344 32.26 14.59 17.65
N LYS A 345 31.56 14.30 18.76
CA LYS A 345 31.39 15.19 19.92
C LYS A 345 30.86 16.57 19.56
N VAL A 346 29.89 16.62 18.64
CA VAL A 346 29.19 17.83 18.20
C VAL A 346 27.72 17.75 18.60
N VAL A 347 27.07 18.92 18.71
CA VAL A 347 25.64 19.02 19.01
C VAL A 347 24.80 18.91 17.73
N ASP A 348 23.51 18.56 17.89
CA ASP A 348 22.54 18.41 16.79
C ASP A 348 22.43 19.64 15.88
N LYS A 349 22.80 20.83 16.37
CA LYS A 349 22.89 22.06 15.56
C LYS A 349 23.81 21.90 14.33
N MET A 350 24.79 20.98 14.37
CA MET A 350 25.59 20.67 13.19
C MET A 350 24.72 20.19 12.02
N LEU A 351 23.64 19.45 12.29
CA LEU A 351 22.74 18.86 11.29
C LEU A 351 21.83 19.87 10.57
N GLU A 352 21.90 21.15 10.94
CA GLU A 352 21.17 22.19 10.20
C GLU A 352 21.69 22.32 8.75
N TRP A 353 20.78 22.37 7.77
CA TRP A 353 21.09 22.26 6.34
C TRP A 353 22.10 23.31 5.85
N GLN A 354 22.07 24.52 6.40
CA GLN A 354 23.03 25.59 6.08
C GLN A 354 24.49 25.22 6.33
N ASN A 355 24.76 24.18 7.13
CA ASN A 355 26.11 23.70 7.40
C ASN A 355 26.63 22.74 6.33
N ALA A 356 25.76 22.09 5.56
CA ALA A 356 26.18 21.23 4.45
C ALA A 356 26.99 22.05 3.42
N GLY A 357 27.97 21.40 2.81
CA GLY A 357 28.91 21.98 1.86
C GLY A 357 30.11 22.69 2.50
N LYS A 358 30.12 22.90 3.82
CA LYS A 358 31.23 23.58 4.52
C LYS A 358 32.39 22.63 4.79
N THR A 359 33.60 23.18 4.83
CA THR A 359 34.86 22.43 5.02
C THR A 359 35.53 22.72 6.36
N ASN A 360 34.81 23.36 7.29
CA ASN A 360 35.29 23.76 8.62
C ASN A 360 34.30 23.37 9.73
N LEU A 361 33.60 22.25 9.57
CA LEU A 361 32.60 21.74 10.51
C LEU A 361 33.22 21.17 11.79
N LEU A 362 34.40 20.55 11.67
CA LEU A 362 35.16 20.02 12.80
C LEU A 362 36.39 20.88 13.03
N SER A 363 36.53 21.43 14.24
CA SER A 363 37.65 22.29 14.61
C SER A 363 38.94 21.49 14.81
N VAL A 364 40.04 22.02 14.29
CA VAL A 364 41.39 21.45 14.44
C VAL A 364 41.76 21.29 15.91
N GLY A 365 42.43 20.19 16.25
CA GLY A 365 42.88 19.86 17.59
C GLY A 365 41.82 19.26 18.52
N TYR A 366 40.56 19.22 18.09
CA TYR A 366 39.47 18.67 18.90
C TYR A 366 39.49 17.14 18.90
N SER A 367 39.30 16.53 20.08
CA SER A 367 39.28 15.06 20.22
C SER A 367 37.92 14.47 19.88
N LEU A 368 37.87 13.38 19.11
CA LEU A 368 36.61 12.66 18.82
C LEU A 368 36.48 11.40 19.69
N ARG A 369 35.29 10.78 19.71
CA ARG A 369 35.09 9.51 20.43
C ARG A 369 35.74 8.35 19.69
N ALA A 370 35.91 7.24 20.40
CA ALA A 370 36.37 5.99 19.81
C ALA A 370 35.43 5.57 18.65
N PRO A 371 35.97 4.93 17.61
CA PRO A 371 35.17 4.48 16.47
C PRO A 371 34.20 3.37 16.89
N GLU A 372 32.98 3.47 16.38
CA GLU A 372 31.95 2.43 16.50
C GLU A 372 31.37 2.14 15.11
N LEU A 373 30.82 0.93 14.92
CA LEU A 373 30.08 0.61 13.71
C LEU A 373 28.74 1.35 13.74
N LEU A 374 28.37 2.00 12.63
CA LEU A 374 27.07 2.66 12.51
C LEU A 374 25.94 1.64 12.35
N PHE A 375 26.17 0.62 11.52
CA PHE A 375 25.20 -0.43 11.22
C PHE A 375 25.87 -1.80 11.37
N ARG A 376 25.07 -2.79 11.77
CA ARG A 376 25.45 -4.20 11.64
C ARG A 376 25.05 -4.72 10.26
N LYS A 377 25.60 -5.87 9.88
CA LYS A 377 25.12 -6.61 8.72
C LYS A 377 23.82 -7.34 9.04
N ILE A 378 23.00 -7.54 8.02
CA ILE A 378 21.83 -8.40 8.04
C ILE A 378 22.25 -9.80 7.61
N ASP A 379 21.95 -10.80 8.43
CA ASP A 379 22.38 -12.18 8.22
C ASP A 379 21.39 -12.96 7.33
N ASP A 380 21.90 -13.96 6.60
CA ASP A 380 21.08 -14.78 5.71
C ASP A 380 19.94 -15.52 6.46
N ALA A 381 20.20 -15.90 7.73
CA ALA A 381 19.20 -16.55 8.57
C ALA A 381 18.02 -15.62 8.90
N GLU A 382 18.27 -14.32 9.14
CA GLU A 382 17.21 -13.34 9.40
C GLU A 382 16.34 -13.14 8.16
N VAL A 383 16.94 -13.06 6.97
CA VAL A 383 16.22 -12.99 5.70
C VAL A 383 15.34 -14.22 5.49
N ALA A 384 15.89 -15.41 5.69
CA ALA A 384 15.16 -16.66 5.53
C ALA A 384 13.97 -16.75 6.51
N GLU A 385 14.17 -16.34 7.77
CA GLU A 385 13.11 -16.30 8.78
C GLU A 385 11.95 -15.39 8.37
N GLN A 386 12.25 -14.19 7.84
CA GLN A 386 11.21 -13.24 7.43
C GLN A 386 10.40 -13.74 6.22
N VAL A 387 11.07 -14.34 5.23
CA VAL A 387 10.39 -14.94 4.08
C VAL A 387 9.50 -16.11 4.53
N GLU A 388 9.97 -16.93 5.45
CA GLU A 388 9.19 -18.06 5.97
C GLU A 388 7.99 -17.61 6.82
N LYS A 389 8.17 -16.58 7.66
CA LYS A 389 7.07 -15.93 8.40
C LYS A 389 5.97 -15.44 7.45
N LEU A 390 6.36 -14.79 6.35
CA LEU A 390 5.42 -14.28 5.33
C LEU A 390 4.61 -15.43 4.69
N LYS A 391 5.28 -16.51 4.28
CA LYS A 391 4.62 -17.69 3.70
C LYS A 391 3.68 -18.36 4.69
N THR A 392 4.15 -18.58 5.91
CA THR A 392 3.40 -19.24 7.00
C THR A 392 2.12 -18.45 7.32
N LYS A 393 2.22 -17.13 7.44
CA LYS A 393 1.08 -16.23 7.70
C LYS A 393 0.06 -16.29 6.55
N SER A 394 0.54 -16.27 5.31
CA SER A 394 -0.32 -16.40 4.13
C SER A 394 -1.06 -17.75 4.10
N ASP A 395 -0.35 -18.84 4.34
CA ASP A 395 -0.92 -20.18 4.25
C ASP A 395 -1.91 -20.45 5.39
N ALA A 396 -1.62 -19.98 6.60
CA ALA A 396 -2.54 -20.01 7.73
C ALA A 396 -3.85 -19.25 7.43
N LEU A 397 -3.78 -18.05 6.84
CA LEU A 397 -4.98 -17.29 6.47
C LEU A 397 -5.75 -17.90 5.31
N LYS A 398 -5.06 -18.51 4.33
CA LYS A 398 -5.71 -19.27 3.25
C LYS A 398 -6.43 -20.49 3.81
N GLN A 399 -5.83 -21.21 4.76
CA GLN A 399 -6.46 -22.35 5.43
C GLN A 399 -7.67 -21.90 6.25
N ALA A 400 -7.52 -20.89 7.11
CA ALA A 400 -8.64 -20.33 7.89
C ALA A 400 -9.77 -19.81 7.00
N SER A 401 -9.46 -19.24 5.84
CA SER A 401 -10.48 -18.80 4.87
C SER A 401 -11.19 -19.97 4.18
N LYS A 402 -10.48 -21.08 3.91
CA LYS A 402 -11.09 -22.31 3.38
C LYS A 402 -11.98 -22.98 4.43
N GLU A 403 -11.51 -23.07 5.66
CA GLU A 403 -12.26 -23.61 6.80
C GLU A 403 -13.50 -22.76 7.07
N LYS A 404 -13.40 -21.42 7.11
CA LYS A 404 -14.57 -20.54 7.21
C LYS A 404 -15.55 -20.72 6.05
N LYS A 405 -15.08 -20.89 4.81
CA LYS A 405 -15.97 -21.18 3.67
C LYS A 405 -16.62 -22.56 3.77
N MET A 406 -15.93 -23.54 4.33
CA MET A 406 -16.50 -24.86 4.60
C MET A 406 -17.50 -24.80 5.75
N GLU A 407 -17.20 -24.11 6.84
CA GLU A 407 -18.12 -23.86 7.95
C GLU A 407 -19.32 -23.00 7.55
N GLU A 408 -19.16 -22.03 6.65
CA GLU A 408 -20.28 -21.24 6.09
C GLU A 408 -21.14 -22.10 5.18
N LYS A 409 -20.53 -23.01 4.39
CA LYS A 409 -21.28 -24.00 3.61
C LYS A 409 -21.97 -25.03 4.50
N GLU A 410 -21.32 -25.49 5.57
CA GLU A 410 -21.89 -26.43 6.54
C GLU A 410 -22.95 -25.75 7.41
N LYS A 411 -22.77 -24.50 7.83
CA LYS A 411 -23.82 -23.70 8.50
C LYS A 411 -24.95 -23.32 7.55
N ALA A 412 -24.69 -23.11 6.27
CA ALA A 412 -25.75 -22.98 5.27
C ALA A 412 -26.48 -24.33 5.03
N ALA A 413 -25.81 -25.46 5.27
CA ALA A 413 -26.38 -26.80 5.19
C ALA A 413 -27.02 -27.29 6.52
N MET A 414 -26.62 -26.73 7.67
CA MET A 414 -27.05 -27.10 9.03
C MET A 414 -27.88 -26.02 9.75
N ALA A 415 -28.07 -24.84 9.16
CA ALA A 415 -29.21 -23.99 9.50
C ALA A 415 -30.46 -24.88 9.44
N PRO A 416 -31.39 -24.79 10.40
CA PRO A 416 -32.47 -25.75 10.51
C PRO A 416 -33.14 -25.89 9.14
N VAL A 417 -33.14 -27.13 8.63
CA VAL A 417 -33.89 -27.58 7.45
C VAL A 417 -35.41 -27.52 7.73
N LEU A 418 -35.84 -26.57 8.55
CA LEU A 418 -37.23 -26.33 8.91
C LEU A 418 -37.78 -25.00 8.37
N GLU A 419 -36.99 -24.07 7.80
CA GLU A 419 -37.60 -22.81 7.30
C GLU A 419 -37.05 -22.21 6.00
N ALA A 420 -36.16 -22.86 5.24
CA ALA A 420 -35.54 -22.25 4.04
C ALA A 420 -35.93 -22.87 2.67
N THR A 421 -37.02 -23.62 2.57
CA THR A 421 -37.59 -24.04 1.28
C THR A 421 -39.10 -23.85 1.16
N ALA A 422 -39.72 -23.07 2.05
CA ALA A 422 -41.05 -22.57 1.75
C ALA A 422 -40.90 -21.27 0.95
N LYS A 423 -41.18 -21.34 -0.36
CA LYS A 423 -41.75 -20.16 -1.04
C LYS A 423 -42.90 -19.67 -0.16
N ALA A 424 -43.13 -18.36 -0.08
CA ALA A 424 -44.24 -17.79 0.71
C ALA A 424 -45.50 -18.66 0.53
N GLU A 425 -46.19 -19.00 1.62
CA GLU A 425 -47.37 -19.86 1.56
C GLU A 425 -48.34 -19.30 0.52
N ILE A 426 -48.53 -20.06 -0.56
CA ILE A 426 -49.48 -19.72 -1.61
C ILE A 426 -50.82 -20.36 -1.28
N GLN A 427 -51.93 -19.70 -1.62
CA GLN A 427 -53.24 -20.30 -1.46
C GLN A 427 -53.45 -21.34 -2.57
N PHE A 428 -54.38 -22.27 -2.39
CA PHE A 428 -54.70 -23.26 -3.42
C PHE A 428 -55.06 -22.60 -4.77
N ASP A 429 -55.71 -21.44 -4.73
CA ASP A 429 -56.04 -20.65 -5.93
C ASP A 429 -54.80 -20.20 -6.73
N ASP A 430 -53.66 -20.02 -6.09
CA ASP A 430 -52.40 -19.68 -6.76
C ASP A 430 -51.77 -20.89 -7.44
N PHE A 431 -51.92 -22.09 -6.86
CA PHE A 431 -51.53 -23.33 -7.50
C PHE A 431 -52.47 -23.68 -8.68
N ALA A 432 -53.78 -23.48 -8.51
CA ALA A 432 -54.79 -23.68 -9.55
C ALA A 432 -54.60 -22.75 -10.77
N LYS A 433 -53.88 -21.62 -10.59
CA LYS A 433 -53.47 -20.74 -11.70
C LYS A 433 -52.37 -21.35 -12.57
N ILE A 434 -51.69 -22.43 -12.17
CA ILE A 434 -50.58 -23.02 -12.92
C ILE A 434 -51.12 -24.19 -13.75
N ASP A 435 -50.92 -24.14 -15.07
CA ASP A 435 -51.28 -25.24 -15.99
C ASP A 435 -50.06 -26.14 -16.15
N LEU A 436 -50.13 -27.33 -15.53
CA LEU A 436 -49.09 -28.35 -15.59
C LEU A 436 -49.55 -29.51 -16.47
N LYS A 437 -48.73 -29.91 -17.45
CA LYS A 437 -49.01 -31.02 -18.34
C LYS A 437 -47.82 -31.94 -18.51
N VAL A 438 -48.07 -33.23 -18.68
CA VAL A 438 -47.03 -34.20 -19.07
C VAL A 438 -46.90 -34.24 -20.58
N GLY A 439 -45.69 -34.13 -21.11
CA GLY A 439 -45.41 -34.24 -22.55
C GLY A 439 -44.19 -35.09 -22.85
N THR A 440 -44.06 -35.55 -24.09
CA THR A 440 -42.92 -36.36 -24.55
C THR A 440 -41.94 -35.53 -25.37
N ILE A 441 -40.65 -35.63 -25.09
CA ILE A 441 -39.61 -34.95 -25.90
C ILE A 441 -39.49 -35.67 -27.24
N ILE A 442 -39.84 -35.01 -28.34
CA ILE A 442 -39.75 -35.56 -29.71
C ILE A 442 -38.42 -35.23 -30.39
N SER A 443 -37.80 -34.10 -30.03
CA SER A 443 -36.45 -33.76 -30.51
C SER A 443 -35.72 -32.87 -29.51
N ALA A 444 -34.39 -32.97 -29.50
CA ALA A 444 -33.50 -32.20 -28.64
C ALA A 444 -32.23 -31.81 -29.41
N GLU A 445 -31.92 -30.51 -29.41
CA GLU A 445 -30.77 -29.94 -30.12
C GLU A 445 -29.98 -29.01 -29.20
N LYS A 446 -28.64 -29.01 -29.30
CA LYS A 446 -27.83 -28.00 -28.61
C LYS A 446 -28.00 -26.65 -29.28
N VAL A 447 -28.18 -25.58 -28.49
CA VAL A 447 -28.31 -24.23 -29.03
C VAL A 447 -26.94 -23.69 -29.45
N GLU A 448 -26.81 -23.23 -30.69
CA GLU A 448 -25.56 -22.65 -31.19
C GLU A 448 -25.07 -21.51 -30.30
N LYS A 449 -23.79 -21.52 -29.93
CA LYS A 449 -23.13 -20.52 -29.07
C LYS A 449 -23.67 -20.45 -27.63
N ALA A 450 -24.31 -21.50 -27.13
CA ALA A 450 -24.74 -21.60 -25.74
C ALA A 450 -24.56 -23.03 -25.17
N ASP A 451 -23.42 -23.25 -24.51
CA ASP A 451 -22.99 -24.58 -24.03
C ASP A 451 -23.89 -25.19 -22.94
N LYS A 452 -24.78 -24.39 -22.35
CA LYS A 452 -25.69 -24.80 -21.28
C LYS A 452 -27.14 -25.06 -21.73
N LEU A 453 -27.51 -24.74 -22.98
CA LEU A 453 -28.90 -24.74 -23.42
C LEU A 453 -29.20 -25.87 -24.42
N LEU A 454 -30.31 -26.57 -24.18
CA LEU A 454 -30.97 -27.45 -25.16
C LEU A 454 -32.27 -26.82 -25.65
N LYS A 455 -32.50 -26.89 -26.96
CA LYS A 455 -33.78 -26.62 -27.61
C LYS A 455 -34.53 -27.93 -27.74
N LEU A 456 -35.69 -28.03 -27.11
CA LEU A 456 -36.51 -29.23 -27.05
C LEU A 456 -37.83 -28.98 -27.77
N GLN A 457 -38.27 -29.95 -28.57
CA GLN A 457 -39.66 -30.04 -29.01
C GLN A 457 -40.38 -31.03 -28.10
N VAL A 458 -41.44 -30.58 -27.43
CA VAL A 458 -42.22 -31.41 -26.51
C VAL A 458 -43.64 -31.55 -27.05
N ASP A 459 -44.07 -32.78 -27.26
CA ASP A 459 -45.42 -33.13 -27.66
C ASP A 459 -46.34 -33.19 -26.43
N LEU A 460 -47.36 -32.34 -26.41
CA LEU A 460 -48.40 -32.26 -25.38
C LEU A 460 -49.73 -32.87 -25.87
N GLY A 461 -49.68 -33.74 -26.89
CA GLY A 461 -50.81 -34.51 -27.43
C GLY A 461 -51.66 -33.73 -28.43
N VAL A 462 -52.05 -32.50 -28.09
CA VAL A 462 -52.82 -31.59 -28.98
C VAL A 462 -51.94 -30.58 -29.72
N GLU A 463 -50.76 -30.29 -29.19
CA GLU A 463 -49.81 -29.34 -29.78
C GLU A 463 -48.37 -29.72 -29.42
N THR A 464 -47.43 -29.27 -30.24
CA THR A 464 -45.99 -29.38 -29.98
C THR A 464 -45.44 -28.01 -29.60
N ARG A 465 -44.68 -27.95 -28.50
CA ARG A 465 -44.05 -26.70 -28.04
C ARG A 465 -42.54 -26.73 -28.10
N THR A 466 -41.96 -25.59 -28.47
CA THR A 466 -40.52 -25.35 -28.35
C THR A 466 -40.20 -24.85 -26.95
N ILE A 467 -39.34 -25.57 -26.23
CA ILE A 467 -38.87 -25.22 -24.88
C ILE A 467 -37.35 -25.16 -24.89
N VAL A 468 -36.78 -24.06 -24.41
CA VAL A 468 -35.34 -23.90 -24.24
C VAL A 468 -35.00 -24.12 -22.77
N SER A 469 -34.18 -25.11 -22.47
CA SER A 469 -33.86 -25.51 -21.10
C SER A 469 -32.36 -25.57 -20.83
N GLY A 470 -31.96 -25.15 -19.63
CA GLY A 470 -30.56 -25.05 -19.17
C GLY A 470 -29.88 -26.37 -18.81
N ILE A 471 -30.29 -27.47 -19.43
CA ILE A 471 -29.96 -28.84 -18.99
C ILE A 471 -28.83 -29.50 -19.81
N ALA A 472 -28.17 -28.77 -20.71
CA ALA A 472 -27.19 -29.34 -21.65
C ALA A 472 -25.91 -29.90 -20.97
N LEU A 473 -25.64 -29.48 -19.73
CA LEU A 473 -24.52 -29.99 -18.92
C LEU A 473 -24.86 -31.27 -18.13
N HIS A 474 -26.16 -31.59 -18.00
CA HIS A 474 -26.64 -32.72 -17.21
C HIS A 474 -27.15 -33.88 -18.06
N PHE A 475 -27.52 -33.61 -19.31
CA PHE A 475 -28.10 -34.61 -20.20
C PHE A 475 -27.58 -34.49 -21.63
N ASP A 476 -27.31 -35.65 -22.23
CA ASP A 476 -27.07 -35.76 -23.67
C ASP A 476 -28.38 -35.62 -24.45
N ALA A 477 -28.38 -34.79 -25.48
CA ALA A 477 -29.57 -34.50 -26.29
C ALA A 477 -30.22 -35.76 -26.88
N ALA A 478 -29.42 -36.74 -27.33
CA ALA A 478 -29.94 -38.01 -27.86
C ALA A 478 -30.57 -38.90 -26.77
N ALA A 479 -30.12 -38.82 -25.52
CA ALA A 479 -30.56 -39.69 -24.43
C ALA A 479 -31.87 -39.25 -23.75
N ILE A 480 -32.41 -38.09 -24.15
CA ILE A 480 -33.64 -37.52 -23.59
C ILE A 480 -34.81 -37.52 -24.57
N VAL A 481 -34.57 -37.81 -25.85
CA VAL A 481 -35.63 -38.03 -26.83
C VAL A 481 -36.44 -39.28 -26.42
N GLY A 482 -37.77 -39.15 -26.42
CA GLY A 482 -38.71 -40.19 -25.99
C GLY A 482 -39.02 -40.21 -24.50
N LYS A 483 -38.37 -39.36 -23.68
CA LYS A 483 -38.71 -39.25 -22.25
C LYS A 483 -39.93 -38.36 -22.02
N GLN A 484 -40.76 -38.74 -21.06
CA GLN A 484 -41.84 -37.91 -20.56
C GLN A 484 -41.32 -36.90 -19.54
N VAL A 485 -41.86 -35.68 -19.61
CA VAL A 485 -41.46 -34.55 -18.76
C VAL A 485 -42.69 -33.76 -18.34
N THR A 486 -42.66 -33.20 -17.13
CA THR A 486 -43.69 -32.27 -16.66
C THR A 486 -43.36 -30.86 -17.11
N VAL A 487 -44.33 -30.19 -17.72
CA VAL A 487 -44.18 -28.85 -18.33
C VAL A 487 -45.21 -27.89 -17.74
N VAL A 488 -44.76 -26.69 -17.39
CA VAL A 488 -45.64 -25.54 -17.13
C VAL A 488 -46.01 -24.88 -18.46
N THR A 489 -47.30 -24.88 -18.81
CA THR A 489 -47.80 -24.51 -20.15
C THR A 489 -48.45 -23.14 -20.21
N ASN A 490 -48.67 -22.45 -19.10
CA ASN A 490 -49.30 -21.12 -19.08
C ASN A 490 -48.39 -19.99 -18.59
N LEU A 491 -47.07 -20.16 -18.71
CA LEU A 491 -46.09 -19.07 -18.54
C LEU A 491 -45.97 -18.22 -19.81
N ALA A 492 -45.73 -16.92 -19.62
CA ALA A 492 -45.44 -16.02 -20.72
C ALA A 492 -44.17 -16.48 -21.48
N PRO A 493 -44.18 -16.47 -22.84
CA PRO A 493 -43.02 -16.85 -23.63
C PRO A 493 -41.79 -16.01 -23.30
N ARG A 494 -40.61 -16.64 -23.28
CA ARG A 494 -39.34 -15.95 -23.01
C ARG A 494 -38.34 -16.21 -24.13
N LYS A 495 -37.77 -15.14 -24.68
CA LYS A 495 -36.68 -15.25 -25.66
C LYS A 495 -35.37 -15.58 -24.96
N MET A 496 -34.73 -16.67 -25.37
CA MET A 496 -33.41 -17.09 -24.92
C MET A 496 -32.53 -17.30 -26.14
N ARG A 497 -31.47 -16.49 -26.29
CA ARG A 497 -30.51 -16.58 -27.41
C ARG A 497 -31.19 -16.56 -28.80
N GLY A 498 -32.27 -15.78 -28.93
CA GLY A 498 -33.01 -15.63 -30.19
C GLY A 498 -34.10 -16.69 -30.43
N ILE A 499 -34.21 -17.72 -29.59
CA ILE A 499 -35.25 -18.75 -29.65
C ILE A 499 -36.32 -18.44 -28.61
N GLU A 500 -37.59 -18.53 -28.99
CA GLU A 500 -38.72 -18.31 -28.10
C GLU A 500 -39.09 -19.61 -27.35
N SER A 501 -38.96 -19.59 -26.03
CA SER A 501 -39.33 -20.71 -25.15
C SER A 501 -40.77 -20.54 -24.67
N ASN A 502 -41.63 -21.50 -25.01
CA ASN A 502 -43.08 -21.46 -24.77
C ASN A 502 -43.53 -22.41 -23.65
N GLY A 503 -42.68 -22.59 -22.64
CA GLY A 503 -42.93 -23.42 -21.47
C GLY A 503 -41.69 -23.59 -20.61
N MET A 504 -41.87 -24.24 -19.47
CA MET A 504 -40.79 -24.58 -18.54
C MET A 504 -40.90 -26.05 -18.15
N ILE A 505 -39.82 -26.81 -18.32
CA ILE A 505 -39.75 -28.20 -17.84
C ILE A 505 -39.35 -28.20 -16.37
N LEU A 506 -40.08 -28.97 -15.56
CA LEU A 506 -39.79 -29.14 -14.14
C LEU A 506 -38.71 -30.21 -13.92
N MET A 507 -37.74 -29.86 -13.09
CA MET A 507 -36.61 -30.72 -12.73
C MET A 507 -36.45 -30.72 -11.21
N ALA A 508 -36.05 -31.87 -10.65
CA ALA A 508 -35.56 -31.97 -9.29
C ALA A 508 -34.03 -31.80 -9.30
N GLU A 509 -33.48 -31.10 -8.32
CA GLU A 509 -32.04 -30.93 -8.11
C GLU A 509 -31.64 -31.72 -6.85
N ASP A 510 -30.63 -32.58 -6.96
CA ASP A 510 -30.06 -33.27 -5.79
C ASP A 510 -28.97 -32.44 -5.09
N ALA A 511 -28.48 -32.92 -3.95
CA ALA A 511 -27.51 -32.20 -3.11
C ALA A 511 -26.17 -31.89 -3.83
N ASP A 512 -25.87 -32.61 -4.91
CA ASP A 512 -24.68 -32.42 -5.74
C ASP A 512 -24.93 -31.46 -6.93
N GLY A 513 -26.13 -30.87 -7.01
CA GLY A 513 -26.54 -29.96 -8.08
C GLY A 513 -26.91 -30.66 -9.39
N LYS A 514 -27.17 -31.97 -9.36
CA LYS A 514 -27.53 -32.74 -10.56
C LYS A 514 -29.04 -32.73 -10.79
N LEU A 515 -29.44 -32.34 -12.00
CA LEU A 515 -30.84 -32.27 -12.39
C LEU A 515 -31.41 -33.64 -12.76
N LYS A 516 -32.64 -33.95 -12.32
CA LYS A 516 -33.43 -35.14 -12.66
C LYS A 516 -34.81 -34.72 -13.15
N PHE A 517 -35.37 -35.43 -14.13
CA PHE A 517 -36.72 -35.14 -14.61
C PHE A 517 -37.76 -35.44 -13.52
N VAL A 518 -38.78 -34.60 -13.45
CA VAL A 518 -40.02 -34.88 -12.72
C VAL A 518 -41.03 -35.40 -13.73
N ASN A 519 -41.28 -36.70 -13.70
CA ASN A 519 -42.14 -37.41 -14.64
C ASN A 519 -42.96 -38.48 -13.90
N PRO A 520 -44.12 -38.89 -14.45
CA PRO A 520 -44.86 -40.00 -13.86
C PRO A 520 -44.06 -41.30 -13.97
N ASP A 521 -44.27 -42.19 -13.00
CA ASP A 521 -43.62 -43.51 -12.96
C ASP A 521 -44.13 -44.43 -14.08
N GLU A 522 -45.41 -44.29 -14.43
CA GLU A 522 -46.04 -44.97 -15.56
C GLU A 522 -46.32 -43.98 -16.70
N ALA A 523 -46.22 -44.47 -17.94
CA ALA A 523 -46.44 -43.62 -19.11
C ALA A 523 -47.90 -43.16 -19.16
N VAL A 524 -48.11 -41.84 -19.19
CA VAL A 524 -49.44 -41.24 -19.32
C VAL A 524 -49.65 -40.67 -20.73
N GLN A 525 -50.90 -40.38 -21.11
CA GLN A 525 -51.18 -39.74 -22.39
C GLN A 525 -50.54 -38.33 -22.43
N ASN A 526 -49.87 -37.97 -23.53
CA ASN A 526 -49.35 -36.62 -23.71
C ASN A 526 -50.49 -35.59 -23.59
N GLY A 527 -50.24 -34.51 -22.85
CA GLY A 527 -51.24 -33.48 -22.53
C GLY A 527 -52.06 -33.74 -21.27
N SER A 528 -51.86 -34.87 -20.58
CA SER A 528 -52.48 -35.14 -19.28
C SER A 528 -52.13 -34.04 -18.29
N GLY A 529 -53.15 -33.49 -17.63
CA GLY A 529 -52.99 -32.49 -16.58
C GLY A 529 -52.37 -33.07 -15.33
N VAL A 530 -51.57 -32.27 -14.62
CA VAL A 530 -51.02 -32.59 -13.31
C VAL A 530 -51.70 -31.68 -12.29
N SER A 531 -52.38 -32.26 -11.31
CA SER A 531 -53.22 -31.56 -10.32
C SER A 531 -52.87 -31.94 -8.90
#